data_AF-A0A3S3IPK5-F1
#
_entry.id   AF-A0A3S3IPK5-F1
#
_cell.length_a   1.000
_cell.length_b   1.000
_cell.length_c   1.000
_cell.angle_alpha   90.00
_cell.angle_beta   90.00
_cell.angle_gamma   90.00
#
_symmetry.space_group_name_H-M   'P 1'
#
loop_
_entity.id
_entity.type
_entity.pdbx_description
1 polymer ?
#
loop_
_entity_poly.entity_id
_entity_poly.type
_entity_poly.pdbx_seq_one_letter_code
_entity_poly.pdbx_strand_id
1 'polypeptide(L)' 'MTPAASPAEPVDVELVLAVDVSLSMSPAELEIQRHGYAAALTHDNVLKAIADGVYGKIAVTYVEWAGTTWQRVIVPWT' A
#
# COMPACT_ATOMS: atom_id res chain seq x y z
N MET A 1 6.62 19.10 24.33
CA MET A 1 5.39 18.29 24.38
C MET A 1 5.45 17.31 23.22
N THR A 2 5.61 16.02 23.51
CA THR A 2 5.53 14.96 22.50
C THR A 2 4.08 14.86 22.04
N PRO A 3 3.77 14.82 20.73
CA PRO A 3 2.40 14.60 20.29
C PRO A 3 1.92 13.27 20.86
N ALA A 4 0.72 13.26 21.46
CA ALA A 4 0.07 12.00 21.82
C ALA A 4 -0.18 11.22 20.53
N ALA A 5 0.29 9.96 20.47
CA ALA A 5 -0.04 9.09 19.36
C ALA A 5 -1.57 8.93 19.32
N SER A 6 -2.19 9.23 18.17
CA SER A 6 -3.60 8.92 17.99
C SER A 6 -3.77 7.39 18.09
N PRO A 7 -4.76 6.88 18.84
CA PRO A 7 -5.00 5.45 18.88
C PRO A 7 -5.20 4.93 17.45
N ALA A 8 -4.46 3.87 17.10
CA ALA A 8 -4.57 3.25 15.78
C ALA A 8 -6.03 2.80 15.57
N GLU A 9 -6.62 3.19 14.43
CA GLU A 9 -7.95 2.74 14.08
C GLU A 9 -7.93 1.22 13.86
N PRO A 10 -8.91 0.48 14.39
CA PRO A 10 -8.98 -0.96 14.14
C PRO A 10 -9.32 -1.20 12.67
N VAL A 11 -8.54 -2.08 12.04
CA VAL A 11 -8.70 -2.52 10.65
C VAL A 11 -8.66 -4.04 10.58
N ASP A 12 -9.24 -4.62 9.53
CA ASP A 12 -9.24 -6.07 9.32
C ASP A 12 -7.88 -6.59 8.85
N VAL A 13 -7.14 -5.77 8.09
CA VAL A 13 -5.81 -6.08 7.55
C VAL A 13 -4.95 -4.82 7.51
N GLU A 14 -3.68 -4.96 7.88
CA GLU A 14 -2.63 -3.97 7.60
C GLU A 14 -1.76 -4.48 6.44
N LEU A 15 -1.84 -3.83 5.29
CA LEU A 15 -1.20 -4.24 4.04
C LEU A 15 -0.01 -3.33 3.69
N VAL A 16 1.18 -3.92 3.58
CA VAL A 16 2.36 -3.26 3.01
C VAL A 16 2.50 -3.65 1.54
N LEU A 17 2.30 -2.70 0.64
CA LEU A 17 2.57 -2.87 -0.79
C LEU A 17 4.02 -2.42 -1.07
N ALA A 18 4.95 -3.36 -0.96
CA ALA A 18 6.38 -3.14 -1.21
C ALA A 18 6.73 -3.43 -2.69
N VAL A 19 7.16 -2.41 -3.42
CA VAL A 19 7.33 -2.46 -4.87
C VAL A 19 8.77 -2.18 -5.27
N ASP A 20 9.33 -3.09 -6.06
CA ASP A 20 10.67 -2.98 -6.61
C ASP A 20 10.71 -1.91 -7.71
N VAL A 21 11.55 -0.90 -7.51
CA VAL A 21 11.84 0.17 -8.48
C VAL A 21 13.32 0.20 -8.89
N SER A 22 13.99 -0.95 -8.80
CA SER A 22 15.38 -1.12 -9.19
C SER A 22 15.66 -0.75 -10.65
N LEU A 23 16.94 -0.50 -10.94
CA LEU A 23 17.41 0.03 -12.23
C LEU A 23 17.10 -0.87 -13.45
N SER A 24 16.76 -2.15 -13.26
CA SER A 24 16.32 -3.03 -14.34
C SER A 24 14.90 -2.71 -14.83
N MET A 25 14.13 -1.93 -14.07
CA MET A 25 12.76 -1.58 -14.40
C MET A 25 12.72 -0.36 -15.31
N SER A 26 12.10 -0.52 -16.48
CA SER A 26 11.83 0.63 -17.36
C SER A 26 10.70 1.50 -16.78
N PRO A 27 10.65 2.80 -17.13
CA PRO A 27 9.54 3.67 -16.71
C PRO A 27 8.16 3.14 -17.10
N ALA A 28 8.03 2.50 -18.27
CA ALA A 28 6.78 1.92 -18.73
C ALA A 28 6.34 0.72 -17.88
N GLU A 29 7.27 -0.16 -17.48
CA GLU A 29 6.95 -1.28 -16.59
C GLU A 29 6.52 -0.80 -15.21
N LEU A 30 7.18 0.24 -14.67
CA LEU A 30 6.78 0.86 -13.40
C LEU A 30 5.38 1.46 -13.49
N GLU A 31 5.05 2.13 -14.59
CA GLU A 31 3.74 2.69 -14.82
C GLU A 31 2.66 1.60 -14.89
N ILE A 32 2.90 0.52 -15.65
CA ILE A 32 1.97 -0.62 -15.75
C ILE A 32 1.73 -1.24 -14.38
N GLN A 33 2.78 -1.45 -13.58
CA GLN A 33 2.64 -1.98 -12.22
C GLN A 33 1.78 -1.08 -11.33
N ARG A 34 2.06 0.22 -11.29
CA ARG A 34 1.29 1.18 -10.48
C ARG A 34 -0.19 1.19 -10.85
N HIS A 35 -0.49 1.19 -12.15
CA HIS A 35 -1.86 1.05 -12.63
C HIS A 35 -2.48 -0.29 -12.23
N GLY A 36 -1.73 -1.39 -12.31
CA GLY A 36 -2.17 -2.71 -11.88
C GLY A 36 -2.53 -2.75 -10.39
N TYR A 37 -1.72 -2.16 -9.52
CA TYR A 37 -2.01 -2.08 -8.08
C TYR A 37 -3.25 -1.22 -7.80
N ALA A 38 -3.36 -0.06 -8.44
CA ALA A 38 -4.53 0.80 -8.30
C ALA A 38 -5.80 0.08 -8.78
N ALA A 39 -5.74 -0.61 -9.92
CA ALA A 39 -6.85 -1.39 -10.46
C ALA A 39 -7.23 -2.54 -9.52
N ALA A 40 -6.25 -3.26 -8.95
CA ALA A 40 -6.52 -4.35 -8.01
C ALA A 40 -7.18 -3.86 -6.71
N LEU A 41 -6.66 -2.77 -6.12
CA LEU A 41 -7.20 -2.21 -4.87
C LEU A 41 -8.60 -1.62 -5.04
N THR A 42 -8.96 -1.20 -6.25
CA THR A 42 -10.28 -0.62 -6.57
C THR A 42 -11.22 -1.61 -7.25
N HIS A 43 -10.81 -2.87 -7.43
CA HIS A 43 -11.62 -3.89 -8.08
C HIS A 43 -12.81 -4.30 -7.18
N ASP A 44 -14.01 -4.42 -7.74
CA ASP A 44 -15.25 -4.70 -6.98
C ASP A 44 -15.14 -5.92 -6.05
N ASN A 45 -14.54 -7.01 -6.52
CA ASN A 45 -14.32 -8.21 -5.69
C ASN A 45 -13.42 -7.94 -4.47
N VAL A 46 -12.39 -7.09 -4.60
CA VAL A 46 -11.50 -6.72 -3.50
C VAL A 46 -12.23 -5.80 -2.54
N LEU A 47 -12.92 -4.78 -3.06
CA LEU A 47 -13.73 -3.87 -2.24
C LEU A 47 -14.82 -4.61 -1.47
N LYS A 48 -15.47 -5.58 -2.10
CA LYS A 48 -16.46 -6.44 -1.44
C LYS A 48 -15.84 -7.29 -0.34
N ALA A 49 -14.68 -7.91 -0.61
CA ALA A 49 -13.98 -8.69 0.41
C ALA A 49 -13.56 -7.84 1.62
N ILE A 50 -13.15 -6.59 1.40
CA ILE A 50 -12.85 -5.64 2.48
C ILE A 50 -14.13 -5.30 3.26
N ALA A 51 -15.23 -5.00 2.56
CA ALA A 51 -16.51 -4.64 3.17
C ALA A 51 -17.15 -5.80 3.98
N ASP A 52 -16.89 -7.04 3.59
CA ASP A 52 -17.35 -8.24 4.30
C ASP A 52 -16.53 -8.54 5.59
N GLY A 53 -15.48 -7.74 5.87
CA GLY A 53 -14.67 -7.80 7.09
C GLY A 53 -15.41 -7.34 8.36
N VAL A 54 -14.80 -7.58 9.53
CA VAL A 54 -15.37 -7.19 10.84
C VAL A 54 -15.42 -5.68 11.00
N TYR A 55 -14.37 -4.99 10.55
CA TYR A 55 -14.27 -3.54 10.58
C TYR A 55 -14.65 -2.88 9.24
N GLY A 56 -14.70 -3.65 8.16
CA GLY A 56 -15.07 -3.20 6.82
C GLY A 56 -14.00 -2.31 6.16
N LYS A 57 -12.77 -2.36 6.66
CA LYS A 57 -11.66 -1.50 6.21
C LYS A 57 -10.31 -2.14 6.44
N ILE A 58 -9.37 -1.78 5.57
CA ILE A 58 -7.96 -2.15 5.66
C ILE A 58 -7.11 -0.89 5.75
N ALA A 59 -5.93 -1.00 6.37
CA ALA A 59 -4.89 0.01 6.28
C ALA A 59 -3.90 -0.39 5.18
N VAL A 60 -3.48 0.55 4.34
CA VAL A 60 -2.51 0.30 3.27
C VAL A 60 -1.35 1.30 3.35
N THR A 61 -0.13 0.81 3.13
CA THR A 61 1.05 1.65 2.90
C THR A 61 1.76 1.22 1.62
N TYR A 62 2.28 2.17 0.85
CA TYR A 62 3.01 1.92 -0.38
C TYR A 62 4.48 2.28 -0.19
N VAL A 63 5.35 1.28 -0.33
CA VAL A 63 6.79 1.38 -0.11
C VAL A 63 7.50 1.02 -1.40
N GLU A 64 8.37 1.90 -1.87
CA GLU A 64 9.27 1.58 -2.97
C GLU A 64 10.63 1.16 -2.41
N TRP A 65 11.26 0.15 -3.03
CA TRP A 65 12.61 -0.30 -2.66
C TRP A 65 13.48 -0.53 -3.90
N ALA A 66 14.79 -0.36 -3.73
CA ALA A 66 15.79 -0.57 -4.76
C ALA A 66 17.12 -0.93 -4.09
N GLY A 67 17.51 -2.20 -4.22
CA GLY A 67 18.69 -2.72 -3.51
C GLY A 67 18.53 -2.65 -1.99
N THR A 68 19.65 -2.76 -1.27
CA THR A 68 19.65 -2.84 0.21
C THR A 68 19.66 -1.48 0.92
N THR A 69 19.95 -0.40 0.19
CA THR A 69 20.19 0.93 0.78
C THR A 69 19.10 1.94 0.49
N TRP A 70 18.14 1.63 -0.37
CA TRP A 70 17.07 2.55 -0.74
C TRP A 70 15.70 1.91 -0.51
N GLN A 71 14.98 2.47 0.46
CA GLN A 71 13.61 2.11 0.82
C GLN A 71 12.90 3.41 1.17
N ARG A 72 11.73 3.65 0.57
CA ARG A 72 10.97 4.88 0.80
C ARG A 72 9.48 4.58 0.92
N VAL A 73 8.88 5.03 2.00
CA VAL A 73 7.42 5.14 2.11
C VAL A 73 6.97 6.27 1.21
N ILE A 74 6.19 5.94 0.19
CA ILE A 74 5.66 6.88 -0.79
C ILE A 74 4.25 7.32 -0.37
N VAL A 75 3.42 6.36 0.03
CA VAL A 75 2.11 6.62 0.66
C VAL A 75 2.18 6.08 2.09
N PRO A 76 2.13 6.95 3.13
CA PRO A 76 2.02 6.51 4.51
C PRO A 76 0.74 5.71 4.76
N TRP A 77 0.64 5.05 5.92
CA TRP A 77 -0.58 4.36 6.33
C TRP A 77 -1.82 5.25 6.17
N THR A 78 -2.81 4.71 5.45
CA THR A 78 -4.12 5.28 5.20
C THR A 78 -5.17 4.18 5.21
#